data_AF-A0A2U3CHV5-F1
#
_entry.id   AF-A0A2U3CHV5-F1
#
_cell.length_a   1.000
_cell.length_b   1.000
_cell.length_c   1.000
_cell.angle_alpha   90.00
_cell.angle_beta   90.00
_cell.angle_gamma   90.00
#
_symmetry.space_group_name_H-M   'P 1'
#
loop_
_entity.id
_entity.type
_entity.pdbx_description
1 polymer ?
#
loop_
_entity_poly.entity_id
_entity_poly.type
_entity_poly.pdbx_seq_one_letter_code
_entity_poly.pdbx_strand_id
1 'polypeptide(L)'
;MYRDLSQLIYDWNVDPSSTPKGPTDLQFLDETLRDGLQSASVRHPSLEEKAQIIRLMEQLGINSVNLGMAFASTNFHEDVVGLAK
;
A
#
# COMPACT_ATOMS: atom_id res chain seq x y z
N MET A 1 -21.24 -26.68 29.69
CA MET A 1 -21.40 -26.85 28.23
C MET A 1 -20.28 -26.06 27.56
N TYR A 2 -19.14 -26.69 27.28
CA TYR A 2 -18.06 -26.03 26.55
C TYR A 2 -18.45 -25.99 25.08
N ARG A 3 -18.44 -24.79 24.47
CA ARG A 3 -18.61 -24.66 23.01
C ARG A 3 -17.39 -25.28 22.34
N ASP A 4 -17.65 -26.11 21.34
CA ASP A 4 -16.62 -26.62 20.45
C ASP A 4 -16.06 -25.44 19.63
N LEU A 5 -14.82 -25.04 19.92
CA LEU A 5 -14.15 -23.91 19.28
C LEU A 5 -13.92 -24.15 17.79
N SER A 6 -13.94 -25.41 17.32
CA SER A 6 -13.74 -25.73 15.90
C SER A 6 -14.83 -25.14 14.99
N GLN A 7 -16.04 -24.90 15.51
CA GLN A 7 -17.12 -24.26 14.76
C GLN A 7 -16.97 -22.74 14.63
N LEU A 8 -16.02 -22.14 15.34
CA LEU A 8 -15.73 -20.70 15.29
C LEU A 8 -14.48 -20.37 14.46
N ILE A 9 -13.72 -21.39 14.04
CA ILE A 9 -12.48 -21.22 13.30
C ILE A 9 -12.74 -21.64 11.86
N TYR A 10 -12.77 -20.67 10.96
CA TYR A 10 -12.80 -20.93 9.53
C TYR A 10 -11.37 -21.23 9.04
N ASP A 11 -11.15 -22.42 8.48
CA ASP A 11 -9.87 -22.81 7.88
C ASP A 11 -9.77 -22.28 6.45
N TRP A 12 -8.85 -21.35 6.23
CA TRP A 12 -8.59 -20.76 4.93
C TRP A 12 -7.75 -21.66 4.00
N ASN A 13 -7.25 -22.80 4.49
CA ASN A 13 -6.47 -23.76 3.71
C ASN A 13 -7.34 -24.84 3.03
N VAL A 14 -8.67 -24.75 3.15
CA VAL A 14 -9.59 -25.66 2.46
C VAL A 14 -9.49 -25.50 0.93
N ASP A 15 -9.61 -26.63 0.24
CA ASP A 15 -9.48 -26.86 -1.20
C ASP A 15 -9.44 -25.58 -2.10
N PRO A 16 -8.29 -25.28 -2.75
CA PRO A 16 -8.14 -24.15 -3.66
C PRO A 16 -9.11 -24.15 -4.86
N SER A 17 -9.71 -25.30 -5.18
CA SER A 17 -10.71 -25.41 -6.24
C SER A 17 -12.08 -24.85 -5.84
N SER A 18 -12.32 -24.64 -4.54
CA SER A 18 -13.55 -24.03 -4.00
C SER A 18 -13.51 -22.50 -3.99
N THR A 19 -12.34 -21.90 -4.23
CA THR A 19 -12.18 -20.45 -4.22
C THR A 19 -12.75 -19.85 -5.50
N PRO A 20 -13.66 -18.87 -5.42
CA PRO A 20 -14.14 -18.15 -6.60
C PRO A 20 -12.94 -17.59 -7.38
N LYS A 21 -12.96 -17.71 -8.71
CA LYS A 21 -11.93 -17.07 -9.55
C LYS A 21 -11.97 -15.56 -9.27
N GLY A 22 -10.88 -15.06 -8.70
CA GLY A 22 -10.72 -13.63 -8.43
C GLY A 22 -10.74 -12.81 -9.72
N PRO A 23 -10.81 -11.47 -9.60
CA PRO A 23 -10.71 -10.58 -10.75
C PRO A 23 -9.46 -10.89 -11.58
N THR A 24 -9.60 -10.85 -12.90
CA THR A 24 -8.50 -11.12 -13.85
C THR A 24 -7.48 -9.99 -13.90
N ASP A 25 -7.91 -8.78 -13.52
CA ASP A 25 -7.11 -7.57 -13.63
C ASP A 25 -6.64 -7.15 -12.23
N LEU A 26 -5.54 -7.78 -11.79
CA LEU A 26 -4.88 -7.41 -10.55
C LEU A 26 -4.25 -6.02 -10.70
N GLN A 27 -4.52 -5.13 -9.75
CA GLN A 27 -3.90 -3.81 -9.68
C GLN A 27 -3.07 -3.67 -8.41
N PHE A 28 -1.92 -3.00 -8.53
CA PHE A 28 -1.04 -2.67 -7.43
C PHE A 28 -1.20 -1.21 -7.03
N LEU A 29 -1.50 -1.00 -5.74
CA LEU A 29 -1.41 0.28 -5.07
C LEU A 29 -0.16 0.27 -4.20
N ASP A 30 0.80 1.13 -4.50
CA ASP A 30 2.01 1.29 -3.70
C ASP A 30 1.84 2.41 -2.67
N GLU A 31 2.02 2.07 -1.39
CA GLU A 31 1.93 3.00 -0.25
C GLU A 31 3.31 3.37 0.35
N THR A 32 4.43 3.11 -0.34
CA THR A 32 5.79 3.41 0.13
C THR A 32 5.95 4.88 0.55
N LEU A 33 5.38 5.82 -0.21
CA LEU A 33 5.46 7.26 0.09
C LEU A 33 4.45 7.75 1.13
N ARG A 34 3.54 6.88 1.59
CA ARG A 34 2.59 7.18 2.68
C ARG A 34 2.91 6.36 3.91
N ASP A 35 2.60 5.08 3.89
CA ASP A 35 2.74 4.15 5.02
C ASP A 35 4.21 3.90 5.34
N GLY A 36 5.05 3.71 4.32
CA GLY A 36 6.49 3.56 4.49
C GLY A 36 7.15 4.75 5.21
N LEU A 37 6.64 5.98 4.98
CA LEU A 37 7.12 7.19 5.65
C LEU A 37 6.60 7.37 7.09
N GLN A 38 5.70 6.50 7.58
CA GLN A 38 5.20 6.56 8.97
C GLN A 38 6.11 5.81 9.95
N SER A 39 7.08 5.04 9.47
CA SER A 39 8.03 4.34 10.32
C SER A 39 8.94 5.31 11.07
N ALA A 40 9.10 5.13 12.38
CA ALA A 40 9.94 5.97 13.22
C ALA A 40 11.44 5.92 12.86
N SER A 41 11.88 4.90 12.12
CA SER A 41 13.28 4.73 11.68
C SER A 41 13.52 5.17 10.25
N VAL A 42 12.49 5.62 9.53
CA VAL A 42 12.63 5.95 8.12
C VAL A 42 13.44 7.23 7.93
N ARG A 43 14.37 7.22 6.97
CA ARG A 43 14.92 8.47 6.45
C ARG A 43 13.88 9.09 5.52
N HIS A 44 13.51 10.34 5.76
CA HIS A 44 12.67 11.08 4.82
C HIS A 44 13.47 11.40 3.54
N PRO A 45 13.05 10.88 2.36
CA PRO A 45 13.68 11.22 1.09
C PRO A 45 13.40 12.68 0.71
N SER A 46 14.28 13.29 -0.10
CA SER A 46 14.02 14.60 -0.71
C SER A 46 12.87 14.52 -1.73
N LEU A 47 12.36 15.67 -2.16
CA LEU A 47 11.30 15.72 -3.19
C LEU A 47 11.74 15.05 -4.50
N GLU A 48 12.99 15.26 -4.91
CA GLU A 48 13.57 14.65 -6.11
C GLU A 48 13.71 13.13 -5.98
N GLU A 49 14.11 12.66 -4.79
CA GLU A 49 14.16 11.23 -4.48
C GLU A 49 12.77 10.60 -4.51
N LYS A 50 11.74 11.28 -3.97
CA LYS A 50 10.34 10.84 -4.06
C LYS A 50 9.86 10.75 -5.51
N ALA A 51 10.17 11.75 -6.33
CA ALA A 51 9.85 11.72 -7.75
C ALA A 51 10.58 10.57 -8.48
N GLN A 52 11.82 10.27 -8.09
CA GLN A 52 12.55 9.12 -8.62
C GLN A 52 11.90 7.79 -8.24
N ILE A 53 11.44 7.66 -7.00
CA ILE A 53 10.71 6.48 -6.53
C ILE A 53 9.45 6.27 -7.39
N ILE A 54 8.67 7.32 -7.68
CA ILE A 54 7.48 7.22 -8.53
C ILE A 54 7.83 6.74 -9.95
N ARG A 55 8.91 7.27 -10.55
CA ARG A 55 9.39 6.80 -11.86
C ARG A 55 9.80 5.31 -11.83
N LEU A 56 10.36 4.84 -10.72
CA LEU A 56 10.69 3.42 -10.55
C LEU A 56 9.44 2.55 -10.37
N MET A 57 8.42 3.05 -9.65
CA MET A 57 7.13 2.36 -9.52
C MET A 57 6.45 2.18 -10.88
N GLU A 58 6.48 3.20 -11.75
CA GLU A 58 6.00 3.10 -13.12
C GLU A 58 6.73 1.99 -13.90
N GLN A 59 8.06 1.96 -13.81
CA GLN A 59 8.88 0.91 -14.45
C GLN A 59 8.59 -0.50 -13.92
N LEU A 60 8.17 -0.62 -12.66
CA LEU A 60 7.76 -1.88 -12.03
C LEU A 60 6.34 -2.31 -12.42
N GLY A 61 5.58 -1.47 -13.13
CA GLY A 61 4.19 -1.76 -13.50
C GLY A 61 3.18 -1.53 -12.38
N ILE A 62 3.50 -0.69 -11.40
CA ILE A 62 2.57 -0.28 -10.35
C ILE A 62 1.46 0.58 -10.95
N ASN A 63 0.20 0.28 -10.62
CA ASN A 63 -0.96 0.93 -11.23
C ASN A 63 -1.31 2.26 -10.55
N SER A 64 -1.02 2.39 -9.26
CA SER A 64 -1.36 3.59 -8.48
C SER A 64 -0.39 3.77 -7.32
N VAL A 65 -0.11 5.02 -6.97
CA VAL A 65 0.76 5.37 -5.85
C VAL A 65 0.02 6.30 -4.90
N ASN A 66 0.15 6.06 -3.60
CA ASN A 66 -0.28 6.99 -2.59
C ASN A 66 0.85 8.00 -2.32
N LEU A 67 0.67 9.26 -2.74
CA LEU A 67 1.69 10.31 -2.64
C LEU A 67 2.01 10.75 -1.19
N GLY A 68 1.16 10.38 -0.21
CA GLY A 68 1.34 10.74 1.20
C GLY A 68 0.09 11.32 1.85
N MET A 69 0.24 11.85 3.07
CA MET A 69 -0.85 12.50 3.81
C MET A 69 -0.75 14.02 3.76
N ALA A 70 -1.37 14.64 2.77
CA ALA A 70 -1.31 16.10 2.56
C ALA A 70 -1.88 16.95 3.71
N PHE A 71 -2.57 16.35 4.68
CA PHE A 71 -3.12 17.04 5.85
C PHE A 71 -2.29 16.80 7.13
N ALA A 72 -1.22 15.99 7.08
CA ALA A 72 -0.44 15.63 8.27
C ALA A 72 0.46 16.78 8.77
N SER A 73 1.07 17.54 7.85
CA SER A 73 1.84 18.75 8.16
C SER A 73 2.07 19.58 6.90
N THR A 74 2.57 20.81 7.04
CA THR A 74 2.94 21.68 5.90
C THR A 74 3.96 21.00 4.98
N ASN A 75 4.98 20.34 5.52
CA ASN A 75 6.00 19.68 4.70
C ASN A 75 5.39 18.54 3.86
N PHE A 76 4.53 17.70 4.46
CA PHE A 76 3.83 16.65 3.73
C PHE A 76 2.88 17.22 2.67
N HIS A 77 2.24 18.35 2.95
CA HIS A 77 1.41 19.06 1.97
C HIS A 77 2.24 19.52 0.77
N GLU A 78 3.35 20.21 1.01
CA GLU A 78 4.25 20.71 -0.03
C GLU A 78 4.81 19.58 -0.89
N ASP A 79 5.20 18.46 -0.27
CA ASP A 79 5.64 17.27 -0.97
C ASP A 79 4.56 16.73 -1.92
N VAL A 80 3.36 16.50 -1.41
CA VAL A 80 2.26 15.95 -2.22
C VAL A 80 1.91 16.90 -3.38
N VAL A 81 1.85 18.21 -3.13
CA VAL A 81 1.59 19.22 -4.17
C VAL A 81 2.74 19.28 -5.18
N GLY A 82 3.98 19.10 -4.76
CA GLY A 82 5.15 19.05 -5.64
C GLY A 82 5.15 17.84 -6.56
N LEU A 83 4.69 16.68 -6.06
CA LEU A 83 4.64 15.43 -6.81
C LEU A 83 3.43 15.29 -7.73
N ALA A 84 2.34 16.03 -7.47
CA ALA A 84 1.10 15.98 -8.25
C ALA A 84 1.09 16.90 -9.49
N LYS A 85 2.24 17.45 -9.89
CA LYS A 85 2.41 18.31 -11.07
C LYS A 85 2.93 17.53 -12.26
#